data_AF-A0A2X3JYF5-F1
#
_entry.id   AF-A0A2X3JYF5-F1
#
_cell.length_a   1.000
_cell.length_b   1.000
_cell.length_c   1.000
_cell.angle_alpha   90.00
_cell.angle_beta   90.00
_cell.angle_gamma   90.00
#
_symmetry.space_group_name_H-M   'P 1'
#
loop_
_entity.id
_entity.type
_entity.pdbx_description
1 polymer ?
#
loop_
_entity_poly.entity_id
_entity_poly.type
_entity_poly.pdbx_seq_one_letter_code
_entity_poly.pdbx_strand_id
1 'polypeptide(L)' 'MLPYDRFETDKWDVMDADVRFKGRRIEHGSSLPISDLSTHIILKNADLRLQPLKFGMAGGSIAANIHLGRR' A
#
# COMPACT_ATOMS: atom_id res chain seq x y z
N MET A 1 25.00 -32.61 8.94
CA MET A 1 23.59 -32.37 9.31
C MET A 1 23.02 -31.42 8.29
N LEU A 2 21.90 -31.76 7.65
CA LEU A 2 21.22 -30.90 6.68
C LEU A 2 20.10 -30.14 7.42
N PRO A 3 19.95 -28.81 7.24
CA PRO A 3 18.92 -28.06 7.94
C PRO A 3 17.55 -28.51 7.47
N TYR A 4 16.71 -28.95 8.42
CA TYR A 4 15.30 -29.23 8.19
C TYR A 4 14.49 -28.04 8.70
N ASP A 5 14.77 -26.85 8.17
CA ASP A 5 13.83 -25.74 8.31
C ASP A 5 12.67 -26.02 7.37
N ARG A 6 11.67 -26.76 7.88
CA ARG A 6 10.33 -26.73 7.30
C ARG A 6 9.89 -25.28 7.40
N PHE A 7 9.96 -24.56 6.28
CA PHE A 7 9.35 -23.25 6.13
C PHE A 7 7.91 -23.34 6.63
N GLU A 8 7.66 -22.75 7.79
CA GLU A 8 6.33 -22.62 8.38
C GLU A 8 5.49 -21.79 7.41
N THR A 9 4.77 -22.48 6.53
CA THR A 9 3.88 -21.88 5.52
C THR A 9 2.59 -21.37 6.19
N ASP A 10 2.47 -21.53 7.52
CA ASP A 10 1.30 -21.19 8.33
C ASP A 10 1.32 -19.74 8.89
N LYS A 11 2.38 -18.96 8.65
CA LYS A 11 2.52 -17.58 9.19
C LYS A 11 1.99 -16.46 8.27
N TRP A 12 1.27 -16.81 7.21
CA TRP A 12 0.72 -15.85 6.24
C TRP A 12 -0.80 -15.73 6.31
N ASP A 13 -1.44 -16.33 7.31
CA ASP A 13 -2.87 -16.14 7.51
C ASP A 13 -3.11 -14.76 8.14
N VAL A 14 -3.41 -13.79 7.27
CA VAL A 14 -4.04 -12.49 7.58
C VAL A 14 -3.21 -11.55 8.47
N MET A 15 -2.11 -11.01 7.93
CA MET A 15 -1.42 -9.89 8.59
C MET A 15 -2.33 -8.63 8.60
N ASP A 16 -2.74 -8.17 9.79
CA ASP A 16 -3.27 -6.82 9.97
C ASP A 16 -2.12 -5.81 9.78
N ALA A 17 -2.41 -4.66 9.16
CA ALA A 17 -1.42 -3.61 8.92
C ALA A 17 -1.99 -2.22 9.18
N ASP A 18 -1.20 -1.37 9.84
CA ASP A 18 -1.41 0.06 9.95
C ASP A 18 -0.12 0.76 9.52
N VAL A 19 -0.12 1.30 8.30
CA VAL A 19 1.08 1.85 7.67
C VAL A 19 0.80 3.25 7.16
N ARG A 20 1.65 4.21 7.54
CA ARG A 20 1.71 5.51 6.89
C ARG A 20 2.82 5.54 5.87
N PHE A 21 2.43 5.62 4.59
CA PHE A 21 3.37 5.70 3.49
C PHE A 21 3.53 7.15 3.03
N LYS A 22 4.77 7.56 2.74
CA LYS A 22 5.11 8.84 2.10
C LYS A 22 6.20 8.63 1.05
N GLY A 23 5.88 8.91 -0.21
CA GLY A 23 6.80 8.90 -1.34
C GLY A 23 6.97 10.31 -1.91
N ARG A 24 8.22 10.75 -2.09
CA ARG A 24 8.50 12.12 -2.56
C ARG A 24 8.31 12.29 -4.07
N ARG A 25 8.67 11.30 -4.87
CA ARG A 25 8.54 11.33 -6.33
C ARG A 25 8.53 9.91 -6.87
N ILE A 26 7.56 9.60 -7.73
CA ILE A 26 7.50 8.35 -8.48
C ILE A 26 7.71 8.71 -9.94
N GLU A 27 8.87 8.34 -10.48
CA GLU A 27 9.19 8.52 -11.89
C GLU A 27 8.84 7.24 -12.63
N HIS A 28 7.83 7.30 -13.50
CA HIS A 28 7.45 6.19 -14.35
C HIS A 28 7.53 6.61 -15.82
N GLY A 29 8.74 6.52 -16.40
CA GLY A 29 9.00 6.70 -17.83
C GLY A 29 8.34 7.95 -18.45
N SER A 30 7.58 7.76 -19.53
CA SER A 30 6.84 8.80 -20.25
C SER A 30 5.47 9.15 -19.63
N SER A 31 5.12 8.58 -18.47
CA SER A 31 3.85 8.87 -17.81
C SER A 31 3.97 10.13 -16.95
N LEU A 32 2.83 10.80 -16.76
CA LEU A 32 2.77 12.05 -16.01
C LEU A 32 3.35 11.84 -14.60
N PRO A 33 4.38 12.61 -14.18
CA PRO A 33 5.07 12.35 -12.93
C PRO A 33 4.11 12.51 -11.76
N ILE A 34 4.16 11.54 -10.84
CA ILE A 34 3.42 11.58 -9.58
C ILE A 34 4.37 12.09 -8.50
N SER A 35 3.95 13.12 -7.77
CA SER A 35 4.69 13.70 -6.65
C SER A 35 3.93 13.55 -5.34
N ASP A 36 4.64 13.69 -4.22
CA ASP A 36 4.04 13.89 -2.89
C ASP A 36 2.96 12.84 -2.53
N LEU A 37 3.21 11.59 -2.91
CA LEU A 37 2.34 10.47 -2.60
C LEU A 37 2.31 10.27 -1.09
N SER A 38 1.13 10.33 -0.49
CA SER A 38 0.92 9.99 0.91
C SER A 38 -0.35 9.19 1.09
N THR A 39 -0.29 8.18 1.94
CA THR A 39 -1.47 7.41 2.28
C THR A 39 -1.37 6.73 3.64
N HIS A 40 -2.51 6.56 4.29
CA HIS A 40 -2.67 5.70 5.45
C HIS A 40 -3.34 4.40 4.99
N ILE A 41 -2.56 3.33 5.02
CA ILE A 41 -2.96 1.98 4.64
C ILE A 41 -3.41 1.26 5.92
N ILE A 42 -4.65 0.81 5.93
CA ILE A 42 -5.21 -0.03 7.00
C ILE A 42 -5.65 -1.33 6.37
N LEU A 43 -5.08 -2.45 6.79
CA LEU A 43 -5.56 -3.78 6.49
C LEU A 43 -6.04 -4.42 7.79
N LYS A 44 -7.33 -4.73 7.87
CA LYS A 44 -7.89 -5.38 9.05
C LYS A 44 -8.89 -6.45 8.64
N ASN A 45 -8.71 -7.69 9.09
CA ASN A 45 -9.64 -8.79 8.76
C ASN A 45 -9.94 -8.91 7.25
N ALA A 46 -8.91 -8.78 6.41
CA ALA A 46 -9.02 -8.73 4.94
C ALA A 46 -9.84 -7.54 4.36
N ASP A 47 -10.06 -6.48 5.14
CA ASP A 47 -10.60 -5.20 4.70
C ASP A 47 -9.45 -4.19 4.50
N LEU A 48 -9.16 -3.83 3.25
CA LEU A 48 -8.10 -2.88 2.90
C LEU A 48 -8.68 -1.49 2.68
N ARG A 49 -8.10 -0.49 3.34
CA ARG A 49 -8.44 0.93 3.18
C ARG A 49 -7.20 1.77 2.93
N LEU A 50 -7.33 2.72 2.00
CA LEU A 50 -6.38 3.79 1.77
C LEU A 50 -7.11 5.12 1.97
N GLN A 51 -6.88 5.76 3.12
CA GLN A 51 -7.70 6.90 3.54
C GLN A 51 -6.87 8.00 4.25
N PRO A 52 -6.58 9.13 3.60
CA PRO A 52 -6.73 9.37 2.17
C PRO A 52 -5.54 8.79 1.39
N LEU A 53 -5.75 8.44 0.13
CA LEU A 53 -4.71 8.37 -0.89
C LEU A 53 -4.57 9.76 -1.51
N LYS A 54 -3.42 10.43 -1.32
CA LYS A 54 -3.15 11.76 -1.88
C LYS A 54 -1.91 11.73 -2.73
N PHE A 55 -1.95 12.40 -3.88
CA PHE A 55 -0.77 12.58 -4.73
C PHE A 55 -0.90 13.83 -5.61
N GLY A 56 0.23 14.43 -5.95
CA GLY A 56 0.34 15.51 -6.92
C GLY A 56 0.48 14.98 -8.34
N MET A 57 -0.10 15.70 -9.31
CA MET A 57 -0.10 15.32 -10.72
C MET A 57 -0.36 16.55 -11.61
N ALA A 58 0.47 16.78 -12.65
CA ALA A 58 0.34 17.91 -13.59
C ALA A 58 0.12 19.30 -12.94
N GLY A 59 0.75 19.56 -11.78
CA GLY A 59 0.58 20.82 -11.04
C GLY A 59 -0.70 20.91 -10.20
N GLY A 60 -1.55 19.87 -10.21
CA GLY A 60 -2.70 19.69 -9.34
C GLY A 60 -2.46 18.65 -8.23
N SER A 61 -3.47 18.47 -7.37
CA SER A 61 -3.48 17.46 -6.31
C SER A 61 -4.76 16.65 -6.38
N ILE A 62 -4.64 15.33 -6.28
CA ILE A 62 -5.76 14.40 -6.22
C ILE A 62 -5.80 13.77 -4.84
N ALA A 63 -7.01 13.62 -4.29
CA ALA A 63 -7.28 12.86 -3.08
C ALA A 63 -8.41 11.87 -3.34
N ALA A 64 -8.21 10.63 -2.95
CA ALA A 64 -9.21 9.57 -3.08
C ALA A 64 -9.23 8.70 -1.82
N ASN A 65 -10.36 8.03 -1.58
CA ASN A 65 -10.46 6.96 -0.60
C ASN A 65 -10.67 5.65 -1.37
N ILE A 66 -9.85 4.66 -1.09
CA ILE A 66 -9.99 3.32 -1.68
C ILE A 66 -10.39 2.35 -0.58
N HIS A 67 -11.36 1.49 -0.88
CA HIS A 67 -11.82 0.43 -0.02
C HIS A 67 -11.93 -0.86 -0.85
N LEU A 68 -11.30 -1.92 -0.38
CA LEU A 68 -11.40 -3.26 -0.94
C LEU A 68 -11.71 -4.24 0.20
N GLY A 69 -12.92 -4.80 0.16
CA GLY A 69 -13.35 -5.84 1.09
C GLY A 69 -13.26 -7.23 0.47
N ARG A 70 -13.33 -8.26 1.33
CA ARG A 70 -13.48 -9.66 0.89
C ARG A 70 -14.90 -9.88 0.33
N ARG A 71 -14.99 -10.54 -0.83
CA ARG A 71 -16.27 -10.95 -1.44
C ARG A 71 -16.98 -12.00 -0.60
#